data_AF-A0A958EXG9-F1
#
_entry.id   AF-A0A958EXG9-F1
#
_cell.length_a   1.000
_cell.length_b   1.000
_cell.length_c   1.000
_cell.angle_alpha   90.00
_cell.angle_beta   90.00
_cell.angle_gamma   90.00
#
_symmetry.space_group_name_H-M   'P 1'
#
loop_
_entity.id
_entity.type
_entity.pdbx_description
1 polymer ?
#
loop_
_entity_poly.entity_id
_entity_poly.type
_entity_poly.pdbx_seq_one_letter_code
_entity_poly.pdbx_strand_id
1 'polypeptide(L)' 'YSSTLLAISAGAVFMGANTYIGNAPNFMVKSIAEENNIKMPSFFGYMAWSFTILIPSFILVTLIFF' A
#
# COMPACT_ATOMS: atom_id res chain seq x y z
N TYR A 1 9.68 -24.92 4.10
CA TYR A 1 9.81 -23.58 3.51
C TYR A 1 8.48 -22.94 3.06
N SER A 2 7.40 -23.71 2.86
CA SER A 2 6.10 -23.16 2.43
C SER A 2 5.61 -21.98 3.29
N SER A 3 5.64 -22.12 4.62
CA SER A 3 5.20 -21.06 5.54
C SER A 3 6.04 -19.79 5.47
N THR A 4 7.36 -19.93 5.25
CA THR A 4 8.27 -18.80 5.09
C THR A 4 7.99 -18.05 3.79
N LEU A 5 7.80 -18.77 2.68
CA LEU A 5 7.45 -18.17 1.39
C LEU A 5 6.09 -17.47 1.47
N LEU A 6 5.10 -18.07 2.12
CA LEU A 6 3.80 -17.46 2.35
C LEU A 6 3.91 -16.13 3.11
N ALA A 7 4.68 -16.10 4.20
CA ALA A 7 4.91 -14.88 4.98
C ALA A 7 5.60 -13.78 4.15
N ILE A 8 6.61 -14.14 3.36
CA ILE A 8 7.33 -13.19 2.49
C ILE A 8 6.39 -12.67 1.39
N SER A 9 5.65 -13.55 0.72
CA SER A 9 4.71 -13.17 -0.34
C SER A 9 3.60 -12.26 0.18
N ALA A 10 3.00 -12.59 1.32
CA ALA A 10 1.98 -11.75 1.94
C ALA A 10 2.54 -10.38 2.36
N GLY A 11 3.72 -10.36 3.01
CA GLY A 11 4.39 -9.13 3.42
C GLY A 11 4.73 -8.22 2.23
N ALA A 12 5.24 -8.79 1.13
CA ALA A 12 5.58 -8.02 -0.08
C ALA A 12 4.33 -7.35 -0.69
N VAL A 13 3.20 -8.06 -0.75
CA VAL A 13 1.94 -7.51 -1.29
C VAL A 13 1.38 -6.42 -0.37
N PHE A 14 1.29 -6.68 0.94
CA PHE A 14 0.70 -5.73 1.89
C PHE A 14 1.52 -4.43 2.00
N MET A 15 2.85 -4.50 1.92
CA MET A 15 3.70 -3.31 2.07
C MET A 15 3.75 -2.42 0.82
N GLY A 16 3.35 -2.92 -0.36
CA GLY A 16 3.38 -2.15 -1.61
C GLY A 16 2.41 -0.96 -1.64
N ALA A 17 1.33 -0.99 -0.86
CA ALA A 17 0.30 0.06 -0.85
C ALA A 17 0.63 1.26 0.08
N ASN A 18 1.69 1.18 0.88
CA ASN A 18 1.99 2.20 1.89
C ASN A 18 2.44 3.54 1.28
N THR A 19 2.98 3.54 0.06
CA THR A 19 3.50 4.75 -0.60
C THR A 19 3.16 4.78 -2.09
N TYR A 20 3.29 5.95 -2.73
CA TYR A 20 3.15 6.09 -4.18
C TYR A 20 4.20 5.32 -4.97
N ILE A 21 5.38 5.09 -4.40
CA ILE A 21 6.48 4.35 -5.05
C ILE A 21 6.50 2.88 -4.64
N GLY A 22 5.58 2.46 -3.76
CA GLY A 22 5.57 1.11 -3.20
C GLY A 22 5.16 0.03 -4.21
N ASN A 23 4.42 0.40 -5.26
CA ASN A 23 4.12 -0.48 -6.38
C ASN A 23 3.92 0.34 -7.68
N ALA A 24 4.01 -0.34 -8.82
CA ALA A 24 3.88 0.29 -10.14
C ALA A 24 2.49 0.95 -10.38
N PRO A 25 1.35 0.33 -10.01
CA PRO A 25 0.05 0.96 -10.16
C PRO A 25 -0.12 2.28 -9.39
N ASN A 26 0.32 2.35 -8.13
CA ASN A 26 0.25 3.58 -7.33
C ASN A 26 1.08 4.70 -7.94
N PHE A 27 2.27 4.36 -8.46
CA PHE A 27 3.14 5.31 -9.12
C PHE A 27 2.50 5.85 -10.40
N MET A 28 1.89 4.97 -11.18
CA MET A 28 1.12 5.33 -12.38
C MET A 28 -0.04 6.27 -12.06
N VAL A 29 -0.85 5.97 -11.03
CA VAL A 29 -1.97 6.83 -10.62
C VAL A 29 -1.47 8.19 -10.14
N LYS A 30 -0.35 8.25 -9.40
CA LYS A 30 0.29 9.51 -9.01
C LYS A 30 0.68 10.34 -10.25
N SER A 31 1.35 9.74 -11.23
CA SER A 31 1.74 10.43 -12.45
C SER A 31 0.55 10.98 -13.24
N ILE A 32 -0.51 10.18 -13.40
CA ILE A 32 -1.75 10.63 -14.06
C ILE A 32 -2.39 11.81 -13.31
N ALA A 33 -2.44 11.75 -11.98
CA ALA A 33 -2.99 12.85 -11.18
C ALA A 33 -2.15 14.14 -11.31
N GLU A 34 -0.82 14.02 -11.27
CA GLU A 34 0.10 15.15 -11.48
C GLU A 34 -0.03 15.76 -12.89
N GLU A 35 -0.15 14.94 -13.93
CA GLU A 35 -0.41 15.38 -15.32
C GLU A 35 -1.73 16.15 -15.46
N ASN A 36 -2.75 15.76 -14.69
CA ASN A 36 -4.05 16.43 -14.64
C ASN A 36 -4.09 17.63 -13.67
N ASN A 37 -2.93 18.11 -13.19
CA ASN A 37 -2.81 19.21 -12.23
C ASN A 37 -3.54 18.98 -10.89
N ILE A 38 -3.77 17.72 -10.52
CA ILE A 38 -4.34 17.35 -9.22
C ILE A 38 -3.21 17.36 -8.18
N LYS A 39 -3.39 18.13 -7.11
CA LYS A 39 -2.41 18.19 -6.02
C LYS A 39 -2.39 16.88 -5.25
N MET A 40 -1.32 16.12 -5.42
CA MET A 40 -1.07 14.91 -4.65
C MET A 40 -0.47 15.24 -3.27
N PRO A 41 -0.85 14.52 -2.20
CA PRO A 41 -0.18 14.58 -0.91
C PRO A 41 1.34 14.41 -1.02
N SER A 42 2.08 15.00 -0.07
CA SER A 42 3.51 14.70 0.09
C SER A 42 3.72 13.22 0.43
N PHE A 43 4.95 12.72 0.26
CA PHE A 43 5.29 11.32 0.55
C PHE A 43 4.81 10.87 1.94
N PHE A 44 5.13 11.65 2.99
CA PHE A 44 4.70 11.37 4.35
C PHE A 44 3.20 11.61 4.57
N GLY A 45 2.61 12.57 3.85
CA GLY A 45 1.17 12.80 3.89
C GLY A 45 0.37 11.60 3.37
N TYR A 46 0.84 10.97 2.28
CA TYR A 46 0.22 9.76 1.78
C TYR A 46 0.39 8.58 2.74
N MET A 47 1.56 8.41 3.36
CA MET A 47 1.74 7.33 4.35
C MET A 47 0.75 7.42 5.50
N ALA A 48 0.49 8.62 6.03
CA ALA A 48 -0.51 8.81 7.07
C ALA A 48 -1.93 8.41 6.59
N TRP A 49 -2.30 8.82 5.37
CA TRP A 49 -3.55 8.42 4.73
C TRP A 49 -3.64 6.89 4.55
N SER A 50 -2.61 6.28 3.97
CA SER A 50 -2.55 4.84 3.73
C SER A 50 -2.64 4.05 5.02
N PHE A 51 -1.87 4.40 6.07
CA PHE A 51 -1.94 3.68 7.33
C PHE A 51 -3.32 3.74 7.99
N THR A 52 -4.03 4.87 7.86
CA THR A 52 -5.39 5.01 8.40
C THR A 52 -6.37 4.01 7.78
N ILE A 53 -6.17 3.63 6.51
CA ILE A 53 -7.02 2.68 5.78
C ILE A 53 -6.49 1.25 5.86
N LEU A 54 -5.18 1.08 5.73
CA LEU A 54 -4.51 -0.21 5.64
C LEU A 54 -4.43 -0.91 6.98
N ILE A 55 -4.19 -0.20 8.09
CA ILE A 55 -4.11 -0.84 9.42
C ILE A 55 -5.43 -1.56 9.79
N PRO A 56 -6.61 -0.91 9.71
CA PRO A 56 -7.88 -1.61 9.92
C PRO A 56 -8.08 -2.79 8.95
N SER A 57 -7.73 -2.60 7.69
CA SER A 57 -7.86 -3.64 6.66
C SER A 57 -6.96 -4.85 6.97
N PHE A 58 -5.72 -4.62 7.40
CA PHE A 58 -4.79 -5.69 7.77
C PHE A 58 -5.23 -6.43 9.02
N ILE A 59 -5.77 -5.72 10.03
CA ILE A 59 -6.35 -6.37 11.21
C ILE A 59 -7.47 -7.32 10.78
N LEU A 60 -8.39 -6.86 9.92
CA LEU A 60 -9.48 -7.71 9.42
C LEU A 60 -8.98 -8.90 8.61
N VAL A 61 -8.03 -8.69 7.70
CA VAL A 61 -7.45 -9.77 6.89
C VAL A 61 -6.75 -10.79 7.78
N THR A 62 -5.98 -10.34 8.78
CA THR A 62 -5.34 -11.23 9.74
C THR A 62 -6.37 -12.04 10.51
N LEU A 63 -7.44 -11.45 11.04
CA LEU A 63 -8.45 -12.17 11.83
C LEU A 63 -9.27 -13.20 11.02
N ILE A 64 -9.46 -12.97 9.72
CA ILE A 64 -10.31 -13.82 8.86
C ILE A 64 -9.50 -14.94 8.18
N PHE A 65 -8.27 -14.64 7.75
CA PHE A 65 -7.52 -15.51 6.83
C PHE A 65 -6.24 -16.10 7.42
N PHE A 66 -5.78 -15.63 8.58
CA PHE A 66 -4.53 -16.08 9.22
C PHE A 66 -4.79 -16.55 10.66
#